data_AF-I3CXC9-F1
#
_entry.id   AF-I3CXC9-F1
#
_cell.length_a   1.000
_cell.length_b   1.000
_cell.length_c   1.000
_cell.angle_alpha   90.00
_cell.angle_beta   90.00
_cell.angle_gamma   90.00
#
_symmetry.space_group_name_H-M   'P 1'
#
loop_
_entity.id
_entity.type
_entity.pdbx_description
1 polymer ?
#
loop_
_entity_poly.entity_id
_entity_poly.type
_entity_poly.pdbx_seq_one_letter_code
_entity_poly.pdbx_strand_id
1 'polypeptide(L)'
;MSLASLPVLAAGEGHDQHGNHPAHVHGVGKLDVALEGNTLTLHLDSPLINLVGFEHAANSGKDKDTVRAAVKNLRDVNRMFATDAAAQCKPAEVQLESAVLPPALLGEKTSASSEAAPTDGHADLDGDFTLVCASPGALATVDVSGLFAAFPGFHRIDVQLVTPKKQGAAQLVPGSALIPMN
;
A
#
# COMPACT_ATOMS: atom_id res chain seq x y z
N MET A 1 -1.90 61.80 21.89
CA MET A 1 -1.38 61.83 20.51
C MET A 1 0.04 61.30 20.52
N SER A 2 0.27 60.09 20.04
CA SER A 2 1.54 59.67 19.43
C SER A 2 1.32 58.35 18.71
N LEU A 3 1.45 58.42 17.40
CA LEU A 3 1.46 57.33 16.43
C LEU A 3 2.90 56.83 16.31
N ALA A 4 3.11 55.51 16.28
CA ALA A 4 4.27 54.87 15.65
C ALA A 4 3.87 53.41 15.37
N SER A 5 3.49 53.07 14.13
CA SER A 5 4.36 52.60 13.03
C SER A 5 4.77 51.14 13.18
N LEU A 6 4.06 50.27 12.44
CA LEU A 6 4.27 48.83 12.30
C LEU A 6 5.39 48.54 11.29
N PRO A 7 6.27 47.56 11.53
CA PRO A 7 7.02 46.90 10.46
C PRO A 7 6.24 45.68 9.95
N VAL A 8 6.06 45.62 8.63
CA VAL A 8 5.73 44.40 7.88
C VAL A 8 7.03 43.64 7.68
N LEU A 9 7.14 42.42 8.23
CA LEU A 9 8.10 41.44 7.76
C LEU A 9 7.36 40.41 6.90
N ALA A 10 7.73 40.36 5.63
CA ALA A 10 7.43 39.23 4.77
C ALA A 10 8.29 38.04 5.25
N ALA A 11 7.65 36.99 5.78
CA ALA A 11 8.27 35.69 5.91
C ALA A 11 8.09 34.97 4.57
N GLY A 12 9.21 34.60 3.95
CA GLY A 12 9.22 33.66 2.84
C GLY A 12 9.18 32.25 3.42
N GLU A 13 8.05 31.56 3.26
CA GLU A 13 7.97 30.12 3.47
C GLU A 13 8.24 29.42 2.14
N GLY A 14 9.52 29.14 1.90
CA GLY A 14 9.91 28.03 1.03
C GLY A 14 9.49 26.74 1.73
N HIS A 15 8.40 26.13 1.28
CA HIS A 15 8.02 24.78 1.67
C HIS A 15 8.95 23.78 0.97
N ASP A 16 10.16 23.61 1.51
CA ASP A 16 11.03 22.48 1.18
C ASP A 16 10.59 21.27 2.02
N GLN A 17 9.44 20.68 1.66
CA GLN A 17 9.04 19.35 2.13
C GLN A 17 9.83 18.31 1.31
N HIS A 18 11.14 18.22 1.54
CA HIS A 18 11.92 17.09 1.07
C HIS A 18 11.48 15.86 1.87
N GLY A 19 10.50 15.13 1.33
CA GLY A 19 10.09 13.81 1.78
C GLY A 19 11.25 12.83 1.64
N ASN A 20 12.16 12.84 2.61
CA ASN A 20 13.20 11.84 2.77
C ASN A 20 12.53 10.55 3.25
N HIS A 21 11.96 9.80 2.30
CA HIS A 21 11.49 8.44 2.57
C HIS A 21 12.68 7.64 3.10
N PRO A 22 12.55 7.00 4.27
CA PRO A 22 13.65 6.24 4.85
C PRO A 22 14.09 5.12 3.91
N ALA A 23 15.39 4.80 3.92
CA ALA A 23 15.93 3.68 3.15
C ALA A 23 15.09 2.42 3.37
N HIS A 24 14.64 1.82 2.27
CA HIS A 24 13.86 0.59 2.30
C HIS A 24 14.67 -0.56 2.88
N VAL A 25 14.03 -1.40 3.70
CA VAL A 25 14.62 -2.64 4.19
C VAL A 25 14.07 -3.77 3.33
N HIS A 26 14.96 -4.46 2.60
CA HIS A 26 14.57 -5.62 1.83
C HIS A 26 13.87 -6.66 2.72
N GLY A 27 12.77 -7.17 2.21
CA GLY A 27 11.87 -8.08 2.89
C GLY A 27 10.96 -7.47 3.94
N VAL A 28 10.94 -6.15 4.11
CA VAL A 28 9.95 -5.46 4.93
C VAL A 28 8.99 -4.68 4.04
N GLY A 29 7.69 -4.89 4.22
CA GLY A 29 6.63 -4.04 3.67
C GLY A 29 5.82 -3.36 4.77
N LYS A 30 4.97 -2.41 4.40
CA LYS A 30 3.98 -1.80 5.29
C LYS A 30 2.58 -2.09 4.78
N LEU A 31 1.64 -2.28 5.71
CA LEU A 31 0.24 -2.49 5.38
C LEU A 31 -0.64 -1.66 6.30
N ASP A 32 -1.27 -0.62 5.78
CA ASP A 32 -2.30 0.11 6.50
C ASP A 32 -3.66 -0.56 6.22
N VAL A 33 -4.42 -0.84 7.27
CA VAL A 33 -5.72 -1.50 7.20
C VAL A 33 -6.75 -0.64 7.88
N ALA A 34 -7.84 -0.31 7.18
CA ALA A 34 -8.94 0.42 7.76
C ALA A 34 -10.30 -0.24 7.48
N LEU A 35 -11.16 -0.27 8.50
CA LEU A 35 -12.56 -0.67 8.35
C LEU A 35 -13.45 0.53 8.69
N GLU A 36 -14.14 1.07 7.69
CA GLU A 36 -15.10 2.18 7.87
C GLU A 36 -16.46 1.78 7.29
N GLY A 37 -17.49 1.77 8.15
CA GLY A 37 -18.83 1.31 7.77
C GLY A 37 -18.80 -0.15 7.27
N ASN A 38 -19.00 -0.33 5.97
CA ASN A 38 -18.95 -1.62 5.28
C ASN A 38 -17.73 -1.80 4.37
N THR A 39 -16.81 -0.83 4.37
CA THR A 39 -15.65 -0.80 3.48
C THR A 39 -14.39 -1.16 4.26
N LEU A 40 -13.70 -2.19 3.79
CA LEU A 40 -12.36 -2.55 4.22
C LEU A 40 -11.37 -2.03 3.17
N THR A 41 -10.47 -1.14 3.57
CA THR A 41 -9.37 -0.68 2.73
C THR A 41 -8.04 -1.23 3.25
N LEU A 42 -7.18 -1.63 2.33
CA LEU A 42 -5.81 -2.01 2.61
C LEU A 42 -4.88 -1.25 1.69
N HIS A 43 -3.85 -0.61 2.23
CA HIS A 43 -2.80 0.06 1.48
C HIS A 43 -1.46 -0.63 1.75
N LEU A 44 -0.87 -1.22 0.72
CA LEU A 44 0.42 -1.89 0.77
C LEU A 44 1.50 -0.99 0.15
N ASP A 45 2.45 -0.55 0.96
CA ASP A 45 3.71 0.08 0.52
C ASP A 45 4.80 -0.99 0.60
N SER A 46 5.44 -1.30 -0.53
CA SER A 46 6.50 -2.30 -0.58
C SER A 46 7.63 -1.91 -1.52
N PRO A 47 8.89 -2.16 -1.10
CA PRO A 47 10.00 -2.31 -2.01
C PRO A 47 9.66 -3.31 -3.12
N LEU A 48 9.92 -2.93 -4.37
CA LEU A 48 9.57 -3.73 -5.54
C LEU A 48 10.25 -5.11 -5.50
N ILE A 49 11.45 -5.18 -4.95
CA ILE A 49 12.20 -6.42 -4.80
C ILE A 49 11.46 -7.50 -3.98
N ASN A 50 10.62 -7.11 -3.03
CA ASN A 50 9.84 -8.07 -2.24
C ASN A 50 8.81 -8.82 -3.09
N LEU A 51 8.33 -8.18 -4.16
CA LEU A 51 7.25 -8.66 -5.02
C LEU A 51 7.75 -9.33 -6.28
N VAL A 52 8.81 -8.79 -6.90
CA VAL A 52 9.32 -9.28 -8.21
C VAL A 52 10.79 -9.67 -8.20
N GLY A 53 11.51 -9.46 -7.09
CA GLY A 53 12.91 -9.86 -6.95
C GLY A 53 13.94 -8.90 -7.56
N PHE A 54 13.54 -7.68 -7.93
CA PHE A 54 14.42 -6.63 -8.43
C PHE A 54 13.90 -5.21 -8.17
N GLU A 55 14.77 -4.20 -8.36
CA GLU A 55 14.50 -2.77 -8.11
C GLU A 55 14.66 -1.89 -9.36
N HIS A 56 14.78 -2.48 -10.55
CA HIS A 56 14.89 -1.74 -11.81
C HIS A 56 13.59 -1.73 -12.61
N ALA A 57 13.49 -0.82 -13.58
CA ALA A 57 12.38 -0.82 -14.53
C ALA A 57 12.32 -2.12 -15.35
N ALA A 58 11.12 -2.68 -15.54
CA ALA A 58 10.93 -3.95 -16.25
C ALA A 58 11.13 -3.83 -17.78
N ASN A 59 12.39 -3.82 -18.21
CA ASN A 59 12.76 -3.59 -19.61
C ASN A 59 12.77 -4.88 -20.44
N SER A 60 13.18 -6.01 -19.85
CA SER A 60 13.24 -7.29 -20.56
C SER A 60 11.89 -8.00 -20.63
N GLY A 61 11.74 -8.95 -21.55
CA GLY A 61 10.53 -9.79 -21.61
C GLY A 61 10.29 -10.56 -20.31
N LYS A 62 11.36 -11.10 -19.71
CA LYS A 62 11.32 -11.83 -18.45
C LYS A 62 10.87 -10.94 -17.28
N ASP A 63 11.38 -9.71 -17.19
CA ASP A 63 10.97 -8.77 -16.13
C ASP A 63 9.47 -8.46 -16.27
N LYS A 64 9.01 -8.19 -17.50
CA LYS A 64 7.59 -7.91 -17.77
C LYS A 64 6.69 -9.09 -17.43
N ASP A 65 7.12 -10.32 -17.71
CA ASP A 65 6.37 -11.52 -17.32
C ASP A 65 6.31 -11.69 -15.79
N THR A 66 7.41 -11.40 -15.10
CA THR A 66 7.48 -11.43 -13.63
C THR A 66 6.52 -10.41 -13.00
N VAL A 67 6.53 -9.17 -13.50
CA VAL A 67 5.60 -8.12 -13.04
C VAL A 67 4.16 -8.53 -13.33
N ARG A 68 3.84 -9.04 -14.52
CA ARG A 68 2.48 -9.50 -14.86
C ARG A 68 2.00 -10.62 -13.92
N ALA A 69 2.88 -11.53 -13.54
CA ALA A 69 2.55 -12.58 -12.58
C ALA A 69 2.28 -12.01 -11.18
N ALA A 70 3.10 -11.05 -10.73
CA ALA A 70 2.88 -10.34 -9.46
C ALA A 70 1.55 -9.58 -9.45
N VAL A 71 1.25 -8.82 -10.51
CA VAL A 71 -0.02 -8.10 -10.68
C VAL A 71 -1.20 -9.07 -10.65
N LYS A 72 -1.10 -10.22 -11.32
CA LYS A 72 -2.16 -11.24 -11.29
C LYS A 72 -2.40 -11.77 -9.87
N ASN A 73 -1.35 -11.96 -9.08
CA ASN A 73 -1.48 -12.39 -7.68
C ASN A 73 -2.11 -11.29 -6.82
N LEU A 74 -1.64 -10.04 -6.92
CA LEU A 74 -2.18 -8.92 -6.15
C LEU A 74 -3.66 -8.66 -6.46
N ARG A 75 -4.08 -8.81 -7.71
CA ARG A 75 -5.49 -8.68 -8.11
C ARG A 75 -6.37 -9.87 -7.68
N ASP A 76 -5.79 -10.98 -7.22
CA ASP A 76 -6.51 -12.05 -6.54
C ASP A 76 -6.67 -11.71 -5.04
N VAL A 77 -7.40 -10.62 -4.78
CA VAL A 77 -7.45 -9.96 -3.46
C VAL A 77 -7.87 -10.91 -2.35
N ASN A 78 -8.89 -11.74 -2.58
CA ASN A 78 -9.36 -12.69 -1.57
C ASN A 78 -8.33 -13.78 -1.24
N ARG A 79 -7.38 -14.04 -2.14
CA ARG A 79 -6.25 -14.91 -1.86
C ARG A 79 -5.17 -14.18 -1.08
N MET A 80 -4.91 -12.91 -1.36
CA MET A 80 -3.87 -12.12 -0.66
C MET A 80 -4.29 -11.73 0.76
N PHE A 81 -5.56 -11.34 0.91
CA PHE A 81 -6.16 -10.82 2.13
C PHE A 81 -7.48 -11.57 2.37
N ALA A 82 -7.39 -12.74 2.98
CA ALA A 82 -8.57 -13.55 3.25
C ALA A 82 -9.34 -13.00 4.45
N THR A 83 -10.64 -12.86 4.30
CA THR A 83 -11.56 -12.37 5.34
C THR A 83 -12.46 -13.48 5.83
N ASP A 84 -13.00 -13.35 7.04
CA ASP A 84 -14.04 -14.26 7.55
C ASP A 84 -15.20 -14.40 6.55
N ALA A 85 -15.57 -15.63 6.20
CA ALA A 85 -16.65 -15.88 5.25
C ALA A 85 -17.99 -15.27 5.70
N ALA A 86 -18.22 -15.19 7.02
CA ALA A 86 -19.39 -14.57 7.62
C ALA A 86 -19.47 -13.04 7.38
N ALA A 87 -18.33 -12.37 7.16
CA ALA A 87 -18.30 -10.94 6.84
C ALA A 87 -18.73 -10.64 5.39
N GLN A 88 -18.67 -11.65 4.52
CA GLN A 88 -19.06 -11.58 3.11
C GLN A 88 -18.39 -10.42 2.36
N CYS A 89 -17.10 -10.20 2.62
CA CYS A 89 -16.30 -9.19 1.92
C CYS A 89 -16.05 -9.61 0.48
N LYS A 90 -16.23 -8.67 -0.45
CA LYS A 90 -15.96 -8.86 -1.88
C LYS A 90 -15.04 -7.76 -2.38
N PRO A 91 -14.02 -8.08 -3.19
CA PRO A 91 -13.19 -7.07 -3.82
C PRO A 91 -14.04 -6.15 -4.68
N ALA A 92 -13.87 -4.85 -4.50
CA ALA A 92 -14.54 -3.80 -5.25
C ALA A 92 -13.56 -3.07 -6.16
N GLU A 93 -12.36 -2.77 -5.65
CA GLU A 93 -11.37 -1.98 -6.37
C GLU A 93 -9.94 -2.42 -6.04
N VAL A 94 -9.04 -2.32 -7.03
CA VAL A 94 -7.60 -2.54 -6.88
C VAL A 94 -6.85 -1.56 -7.76
N GLN A 95 -6.02 -0.71 -7.14
CA GLN A 95 -5.10 0.19 -7.80
C GLN A 95 -3.68 -0.22 -7.47
N LEU A 96 -2.83 -0.33 -8.50
CA LEU A 96 -1.40 -0.59 -8.34
C LEU A 96 -0.61 0.54 -8.97
N GLU A 97 0.34 1.08 -8.23
CA GLU A 97 1.20 2.18 -8.68
C GLU A 97 2.67 1.89 -8.42
N SER A 98 3.55 2.46 -9.25
CA SER A 98 5.00 2.36 -9.09
C SER A 98 5.69 3.43 -9.92
N ALA A 99 6.73 4.05 -9.37
CA ALA A 99 7.53 5.02 -10.09
C ALA A 99 8.35 4.41 -11.24
N VAL A 100 8.67 3.11 -11.16
CA VAL A 100 9.57 2.41 -12.11
C VAL A 100 8.86 1.42 -13.02
N LEU A 101 7.57 1.16 -12.80
CA LEU A 101 6.74 0.29 -13.64
C LEU A 101 5.66 1.09 -14.36
N PRO A 102 5.51 0.96 -15.69
CA PRO A 102 4.50 1.71 -16.42
C PRO A 102 3.08 1.22 -16.04
N PRO A 103 2.08 2.11 -15.93
CA PRO A 103 0.70 1.75 -15.55
C PRO A 103 0.10 0.60 -16.38
N ALA A 104 0.39 0.56 -17.68
CA ALA A 104 -0.06 -0.51 -18.57
C ALA A 104 0.45 -1.91 -18.17
N LEU A 105 1.64 -2.00 -17.56
CA LEU A 105 2.19 -3.26 -17.07
C LEU A 105 1.56 -3.69 -15.73
N LEU A 106 1.04 -2.72 -14.96
CA LEU A 106 0.26 -2.93 -13.74
C LEU A 106 -1.23 -3.22 -14.02
N GLY A 107 -1.65 -3.16 -15.28
CA GLY A 107 -3.04 -3.32 -15.70
C GLY A 107 -3.90 -2.10 -15.41
N GLU A 108 -3.28 -0.96 -15.12
CA GLU A 108 -3.96 0.30 -14.90
C GLU A 108 -4.26 1.02 -16.21
N LYS A 109 -5.36 1.77 -16.21
CA LYS A 109 -5.68 2.70 -17.30
C LYS A 109 -4.84 3.94 -17.07
N THR A 110 -4.15 4.42 -18.10
CA THR A 110 -3.46 5.72 -18.06
C THR A 110 -4.46 6.83 -17.77
N SER A 111 -4.50 7.32 -16.53
CA SER A 111 -5.16 8.57 -16.19
C SER A 111 -4.20 9.70 -16.56
N ALA A 112 -4.70 10.76 -17.20
CA ALA A 112 -3.91 11.89 -17.70
C ALA A 112 -3.34 12.80 -16.58
N SER A 113 -3.25 12.30 -15.35
CA SER A 113 -2.90 13.04 -14.14
C SER A 113 -1.98 12.27 -13.21
N SER A 114 -1.24 11.29 -13.72
CA SER A 114 -0.01 10.87 -13.04
C SER A 114 1.02 11.98 -13.28
N GLU A 115 0.98 13.01 -12.44
CA GLU A 115 2.12 13.90 -12.24
C GLU A 115 3.35 13.01 -12.10
N ALA A 116 4.43 13.33 -12.83
CA ALA A 116 5.65 12.53 -12.78
C ALA A 116 6.06 12.39 -11.30
N ALA A 117 6.06 11.15 -10.80
CA ALA A 117 6.59 10.86 -9.48
C ALA A 117 8.00 11.50 -9.39
N PRO A 118 8.34 12.15 -8.27
CA PRO A 118 9.61 12.85 -8.13
C PRO A 118 10.77 11.92 -8.52
N THR A 119 11.73 12.46 -9.27
CA THR A 119 12.83 11.75 -9.93
C THR A 119 13.89 11.18 -8.97
N ASP A 120 13.58 11.12 -7.68
CA ASP A 120 14.44 10.59 -6.60
C ASP A 120 13.91 9.28 -6.00
N GLY A 121 12.71 8.83 -6.40
CA GLY A 121 11.95 7.79 -5.69
C GLY A 121 12.48 6.38 -5.89
N HIS A 122 12.69 5.67 -4.78
CA HIS A 122 13.04 4.26 -4.73
C HIS A 122 12.08 3.38 -5.55
N ALA A 123 12.56 2.20 -5.94
CA ALA A 123 11.75 1.26 -6.71
C ALA A 123 10.75 0.55 -5.80
N ASP A 124 9.60 1.18 -5.62
CA ASP A 124 8.50 0.68 -4.81
C ASP A 124 7.29 0.32 -5.67
N LEU A 125 6.36 -0.41 -5.04
CA LEU A 125 5.03 -0.65 -5.53
C LEU A 125 4.04 -0.36 -4.41
N ASP A 126 3.11 0.53 -4.70
CA ASP A 126 1.95 0.85 -3.88
C ASP A 126 0.74 0.06 -4.39
N GLY A 127 -0.04 -0.51 -3.47
CA GLY A 127 -1.25 -1.25 -3.78
C GLY A 127 -2.40 -0.89 -2.87
N ASP A 128 -3.43 -0.27 -3.43
CA ASP A 128 -4.69 -0.01 -2.74
C ASP A 128 -5.72 -1.08 -3.09
N PHE A 129 -6.28 -1.70 -2.05
CA PHE A 129 -7.27 -2.76 -2.17
C PHE A 129 -8.52 -2.36 -1.40
N THR A 130 -9.65 -2.29 -2.09
CA THR A 130 -10.95 -2.00 -1.48
C THR A 130 -11.84 -3.23 -1.54
N LEU A 131 -12.36 -3.65 -0.39
CA LEU A 131 -13.39 -4.68 -0.28
C LEU A 131 -14.64 -4.10 0.37
N VAL A 132 -15.80 -4.54 -0.11
CA VAL A 132 -17.10 -4.22 0.49
C VAL A 132 -17.63 -5.46 1.20
N CYS A 133 -17.86 -5.34 2.50
CA CYS A 133 -18.36 -6.40 3.38
C CYS A 133 -19.85 -6.22 3.63
N ALA A 134 -20.66 -7.22 3.29
CA ALA A 134 -22.11 -7.15 3.57
C ALA A 134 -22.43 -7.22 5.07
N SER A 135 -21.58 -7.89 5.86
CA SER A 135 -21.73 -8.06 7.31
C SER A 135 -20.45 -7.68 8.05
N PRO A 136 -20.03 -6.40 8.07
CA PRO A 136 -18.73 -5.98 8.60
C PRO A 136 -18.54 -6.30 10.09
N GLY A 137 -19.62 -6.41 10.86
CA GLY A 137 -19.57 -6.82 12.27
C GLY A 137 -19.12 -8.27 12.50
N ALA A 138 -19.12 -9.10 11.46
CA ALA A 138 -18.63 -10.48 11.49
C ALA A 138 -17.16 -10.61 11.04
N LEU A 139 -16.50 -9.51 10.66
CA LEU A 139 -15.08 -9.50 10.32
C LEU A 139 -14.26 -9.46 11.61
N ALA A 140 -13.72 -10.61 12.01
CA ALA A 140 -12.90 -10.77 13.20
C ALA A 140 -11.41 -10.74 12.86
N THR A 141 -11.04 -11.22 11.67
CA THR A 141 -9.67 -11.35 11.22
C THR A 141 -9.51 -11.00 9.74
N VAL A 142 -8.35 -10.45 9.41
CA VAL A 142 -7.82 -10.43 8.04
C VAL A 142 -6.55 -11.30 8.02
N ASP A 143 -6.53 -12.31 7.17
CA ASP A 143 -5.40 -13.23 7.01
C ASP A 143 -4.56 -12.83 5.80
N VAL A 144 -3.29 -12.48 6.05
CA VAL A 144 -2.30 -12.03 5.06
C VAL A 144 -1.35 -13.16 4.65
N SER A 145 -1.60 -14.40 5.08
CA SER A 145 -0.74 -15.56 4.77
C SER A 145 -0.60 -15.81 3.27
N GLY A 146 -1.64 -15.51 2.49
CA GLY A 146 -1.61 -15.69 1.04
C GLY A 146 -0.64 -14.72 0.34
N LEU A 147 -0.45 -13.52 0.88
CA LEU A 147 0.54 -12.56 0.39
C LEU A 147 1.97 -13.09 0.60
N PHE A 148 2.31 -13.54 1.82
CA PHE A 148 3.60 -14.18 2.10
C PHE A 148 3.85 -15.42 1.25
N ALA A 149 2.82 -16.23 1.00
CA ALA A 149 2.92 -17.42 0.16
C ALA A 149 3.13 -17.08 -1.33
N ALA A 150 2.56 -15.98 -1.81
CA ALA A 150 2.73 -15.53 -3.19
C ALA A 150 4.06 -14.80 -3.41
N PHE A 151 4.58 -14.15 -2.38
CA PHE A 151 5.76 -13.28 -2.43
C PHE A 151 6.75 -13.65 -1.31
N PRO A 152 7.61 -14.66 -1.54
CA PRO A 152 8.60 -15.10 -0.55
C PRO A 152 9.67 -14.04 -0.21
N GLY A 153 9.72 -12.94 -0.96
CA GLY A 153 10.56 -11.79 -0.65
C GLY A 153 10.16 -11.11 0.65
N PHE A 154 8.90 -11.20 1.10
CA PHE A 154 8.50 -10.66 2.40
C PHE A 154 8.99 -11.54 3.57
N HIS A 155 9.70 -10.91 4.49
CA HIS A 155 10.10 -11.45 5.79
C HIS A 155 9.29 -10.85 6.93
N ARG A 156 8.82 -9.61 6.77
CA ARG A 156 7.98 -8.91 7.73
C ARG A 156 7.03 -7.95 7.02
N ILE A 157 5.84 -7.77 7.57
CA ILE A 157 4.94 -6.67 7.20
C ILE A 157 4.60 -5.91 8.48
N ASP A 158 4.92 -4.62 8.49
CA ASP A 158 4.56 -3.71 9.58
C ASP A 158 3.14 -3.18 9.31
N VAL A 159 2.19 -3.52 10.18
CA VAL A 159 0.77 -3.23 10.02
C VAL A 159 0.37 -2.05 10.88
N GLN A 160 -0.40 -1.11 10.32
CA GLN A 160 -1.21 -0.17 11.08
C GLN A 160 -2.69 -0.48 10.84
N LEU A 161 -3.48 -0.46 11.91
CA LEU A 161 -4.89 -0.83 11.87
C LEU A 161 -5.74 0.30 12.45
N VAL A 162 -6.82 0.64 11.76
CA VAL A 162 -7.86 1.54 12.24
C VAL A 162 -9.24 0.94 11.99
N THR A 163 -9.99 0.67 13.05
CA THR A 163 -11.38 0.21 12.99
C THR A 163 -12.23 1.09 13.90
N PRO A 164 -13.58 1.00 13.84
CA PRO A 164 -14.44 1.78 14.74
C PRO A 164 -14.26 1.41 16.21
N LYS A 165 -13.63 0.25 16.50
CA LYS A 165 -13.43 -0.27 17.85
C LYS A 165 -12.00 -0.07 18.36
N LYS A 166 -11.02 0.06 17.45
CA LYS A 166 -9.61 -0.05 17.80
C LYS A 166 -8.72 0.65 16.77
N GLN A 167 -7.65 1.25 17.26
CA GLN A 167 -6.49 1.60 16.46
C GLN A 167 -5.25 0.92 17.04
N GLY A 168 -4.29 0.54 16.22
CA GLY A 168 -3.07 -0.08 16.71
C GLY A 168 -2.08 -0.44 15.61
N ALA A 169 -1.00 -1.10 16.01
CA ALA A 169 0.00 -1.61 15.11
C ALA A 169 0.34 -3.06 15.44
N ALA A 170 0.80 -3.81 14.44
CA ALA A 170 1.24 -5.19 14.58
C ALA A 170 2.40 -5.46 13.62
N GLN A 171 3.15 -6.53 13.87
CA GLN A 171 4.14 -7.04 12.93
C GLN A 171 3.73 -8.45 12.52
N LEU A 172 3.60 -8.66 11.22
CA LEU A 172 3.32 -9.96 10.65
C LEU A 172 4.60 -10.57 10.10
N VAL A 173 4.71 -11.88 10.20
CA VAL A 173 5.81 -12.67 9.64
C VAL A 173 5.23 -13.94 8.99
N PRO A 174 5.98 -14.63 8.11
CA PRO A 174 5.54 -15.93 7.59
C PRO A 174 5.18 -16.89 8.73
N GLY A 175 3.97 -17.47 8.67
CA GLY A 175 3.45 -18.36 9.71
C GLY A 175 2.72 -17.67 10.88
N SER A 176 2.74 -16.33 10.94
CA SER A 176 1.98 -15.52 11.90
C SER A 176 1.50 -14.22 11.22
N ALA A 177 0.47 -14.36 10.38
CA ALA A 177 0.00 -13.31 9.46
C ALA A 177 -1.48 -12.94 9.64
N LEU A 178 -2.04 -13.14 10.84
CA LEU A 178 -3.41 -12.75 11.16
C LEU A 178 -3.47 -11.36 11.80
N ILE A 179 -4.36 -10.52 11.29
CA ILE A 179 -4.67 -9.20 11.84
C ILE A 179 -6.01 -9.29 12.58
N PRO A 180 -6.06 -9.16 13.92
CA PRO A 180 -7.31 -9.09 14.66
C PRO A 180 -8.01 -7.75 14.45
N MET A 181 -9.27 -7.77 14.01
CA MET A 181 -10.06 -6.58 13.65
C MET A 181 -10.87 -6.00 14.81
N ASN A 182 -10.79 -6.62 15.99
CA ASN A 182 -11.48 -6.25 17.22
C ASN A 182 -10.53 -5.78 18.35
#